data_AF-A0A952EUZ5-F1
#
_entry.id   AF-A0A952EUZ5-F1
#
_cell.length_a   1.000
_cell.length_b   1.000
_cell.length_c   1.000
_cell.angle_alpha   90.00
_cell.angle_beta   90.00
_cell.angle_gamma   90.00
#
_symmetry.space_group_name_H-M   'P 1'
#
loop_
_entity.id
_entity.type
_entity.pdbx_description
1 polymer ?
#
loop_
_entity_poly.entity_id
_entity_poly.type
_entity_poly.pdbx_seq_one_letter_code
_entity_poly.pdbx_strand_id
1 'polypeptide(L)' 'MTGSTATRSVLVWHVHGSWTESFVAGRHRWVIPVNEDRDAYGRGLCGRNWTRAQEVPSWRLRDEDIDLVVL' A
#
# COMPACT_ATOMS: atom_id res chain seq x y z
N MET A 1 -20.88 18.89 -8.47
CA MET A 1 -20.19 17.60 -8.69
C MET A 1 -19.92 16.95 -7.35
N THR A 2 -20.86 16.17 -6.82
CA THR A 2 -20.68 15.36 -5.62
C THR A 2 -19.90 14.11 -6.02
N GLY A 3 -18.57 14.22 -6.08
CA GLY A 3 -17.71 13.04 -6.27
C GLY A 3 -17.83 12.16 -5.02
N SER A 4 -18.28 10.92 -5.21
CA SER A 4 -18.36 9.93 -4.13
C SER A 4 -17.01 9.84 -3.39
N THR A 5 -17.04 10.09 -2.09
CA THR A 5 -15.90 10.04 -1.16
C THR A 5 -15.53 8.59 -0.81
N ALA A 6 -15.71 7.64 -1.72
CA ALA A 6 -15.45 6.24 -1.44
C ALA A 6 -13.96 6.02 -1.13
N THR A 7 -13.69 5.38 0.01
CA THR A 7 -12.36 4.87 0.33
C THR A 7 -12.02 3.77 -0.67
N ARG A 8 -11.01 4.03 -1.51
CA ARG A 8 -10.45 3.06 -2.46
C ARG A 8 -9.27 2.29 -1.84
N SER A 9 -9.06 1.08 -2.35
CA SER A 9 -7.93 0.20 -2.05
C SER A 9 -6.84 0.41 -3.10
N VAL A 10 -5.66 0.86 -2.68
CA VAL A 10 -4.55 1.23 -3.57
C VAL A 10 -3.32 0.38 -3.28
N LEU A 11 -2.79 -0.26 -4.32
CA LEU A 11 -1.55 -1.03 -4.28
C LEU A 11 -0.35 -0.14 -4.61
N VAL A 12 0.68 -0.18 -3.77
CA VAL A 12 1.96 0.50 -4.03
C VAL A 12 3.13 -0.29 -3.46
N TRP A 13 4.24 -0.35 -4.19
CA TRP A 13 5.50 -0.86 -3.65
C TRP A 13 6.21 0.19 -2.80
N HIS A 14 6.75 -0.22 -1.66
CA HIS A 14 7.60 0.64 -0.85
C HIS A 14 8.98 0.80 -1.50
N VAL A 15 9.10 1.81 -2.36
CA VAL A 15 10.37 2.17 -3.02
C VAL A 15 11.18 3.15 -2.16
N HIS A 16 10.56 4.26 -1.72
CA HIS A 16 11.21 5.28 -0.90
C HIS A 16 10.29 5.78 0.22
N GLY A 17 10.82 5.84 1.44
CA GLY A 17 10.00 6.09 2.63
C GLY A 17 9.27 7.42 2.64
N SER A 18 9.89 8.51 2.19
CA SER A 18 9.26 9.84 2.17
C SER A 18 8.12 9.96 1.15
N TRP A 19 8.18 9.18 0.06
CA TRP A 19 7.09 9.13 -0.92
C TRP A 19 5.92 8.35 -0.36
N THR A 20 6.19 7.16 0.20
CA THR A 20 5.14 6.34 0.79
C THR A 20 4.43 7.05 1.94
N GLU A 21 5.17 7.79 2.80
CA GLU A 21 4.58 8.65 3.84
C GLU A 21 3.54 9.63 3.27
N SER A 22 3.88 10.28 2.15
CA SER A 22 3.00 11.26 1.51
C SER A 22 1.75 10.62 0.90
N PHE A 23 1.89 9.41 0.33
CA PHE A 23 0.76 8.65 -0.22
C PHE A 23 -0.20 8.17 0.87
N VAL A 24 0.33 7.56 1.95
CA VAL A 24 -0.47 6.92 2.99
C VAL A 24 -1.14 7.89 3.96
N ALA A 25 -0.76 9.18 3.94
CA ALA A 25 -1.40 10.23 4.72
C ALA A 25 -2.86 10.53 4.32
N GLY A 26 -3.28 10.09 3.13
CA GLY A 26 -4.62 10.29 2.60
C GLY A 26 -5.70 9.39 3.22
N ARG A 27 -6.88 9.36 2.59
CA ARG A 27 -8.07 8.62 3.07
C ARG A 27 -8.17 7.16 2.61
N HIS A 28 -7.29 6.75 1.69
CA HIS A 28 -7.35 5.45 1.02
C HIS A 28 -6.80 4.33 1.90
N ARG A 29 -7.25 3.09 1.64
CA ARG A 29 -6.57 1.90 2.15
C ARG A 29 -5.35 1.66 1.26
N TRP A 30 -4.21 1.39 1.87
CA TRP A 30 -2.96 1.12 1.16
C TRP A 30 -2.52 -0.33 1.37
N VAL A 31 -2.36 -1.04 0.27
CA VAL A 31 -1.79 -2.38 0.23
C VAL A 31 -0.32 -2.26 -0.16
N ILE A 32 0.56 -2.73 0.73
CA ILE A 32 2.01 -2.68 0.51
C ILE A 32 2.53 -4.12 0.50
N PRO A 33 3.08 -4.59 -0.64
CA PRO A 33 3.62 -5.94 -0.74
C PRO A 33 4.76 -6.19 0.25
N VAL A 34 4.73 -7.36 0.87
CA VAL A 34 5.84 -7.88 1.68
C VAL A 34 6.23 -9.27 1.21
N ASN A 35 7.53 -9.55 1.13
CA ASN A 35 8.06 -10.90 0.91
C ASN A 35 8.79 -11.40 2.17
N GLU A 36 9.13 -12.68 2.18
CA GLU A 36 9.79 -13.34 3.32
C GLU A 36 11.13 -12.67 3.65
N ASP A 37 11.89 -12.30 2.62
CA ASP A 37 13.21 -11.68 2.76
C ASP A 37 13.17 -10.20 3.16
N ARG A 38 11.99 -9.55 3.07
CA ARG A 38 11.79 -8.12 3.29
C ARG A 38 12.80 -7.25 2.54
N ASP A 39 13.09 -7.65 1.30
CA ASP A 39 14.12 -7.03 0.46
C ASP A 39 13.59 -5.82 -0.33
N ALA A 40 14.35 -5.38 -1.34
CA ALA A 40 13.97 -4.25 -2.18
C ALA A 40 12.65 -4.44 -2.97
N TYR A 41 12.18 -5.68 -3.14
CA TYR A 41 10.98 -6.03 -3.91
C TYR A 41 9.76 -6.36 -3.04
N GLY A 42 9.92 -6.39 -1.71
CA GLY A 42 8.85 -6.73 -0.79
C GLY A 42 9.13 -6.25 0.63
N ARG A 43 9.59 -5.01 0.78
CA ARG A 43 10.03 -4.47 2.07
C ARG A 43 8.91 -4.27 3.10
N GLY A 44 7.65 -4.22 2.65
CA GLY A 44 6.51 -3.94 3.52
C GLY A 44 6.57 -2.55 4.15
N LEU A 45 6.12 -2.42 5.40
CA LEU A 45 6.04 -1.14 6.14
C LEU A 45 7.37 -0.70 6.75
N CYS A 46 8.38 -1.58 6.82
CA CYS A 46 9.66 -1.31 7.47
C CYS A 46 9.51 -0.79 8.93
N GLY A 47 8.57 -1.34 9.68
CA GLY A 47 8.32 -0.97 11.08
C GLY A 47 7.58 0.37 11.29
N ARG A 48 7.15 1.05 10.22
CA ARG A 48 6.36 2.29 10.34
C ARG A 48 4.91 1.99 10.68
N ASN A 49 4.31 2.87 11.50
CA ASN A 49 2.93 2.74 11.97
C ASN A 49 1.97 3.60 11.14
N TRP A 50 1.86 3.30 9.84
CA TRP A 50 0.89 3.96 8.98
C TRP A 50 -0.49 3.34 9.16
N THR A 51 -1.41 4.08 9.78
CA THR A 51 -2.72 3.57 10.21
C THR A 51 -3.61 3.03 9.10
N ARG A 52 -3.36 3.41 7.84
CA ARG A 52 -4.15 2.98 6.67
C ARG A 52 -3.37 2.10 5.71
N ALA A 53 -2.12 1.76 6.03
CA ALA A 53 -1.30 0.87 5.21
C ALA A 53 -1.16 -0.49 5.86
N GLN A 54 -1.29 -1.54 5.06
CA GLN A 54 -1.22 -2.91 5.51
C GLN A 54 -0.24 -3.70 4.64
N GLU A 55 0.62 -4.48 5.28
CA GLU A 55 1.44 -5.47 4.58
C GLU A 55 0.56 -6.60 4.05
N VAL A 56 0.72 -6.94 2.78
CA VAL A 56 0.12 -8.14 2.18
C VAL A 56 1.23 -8.99 1.58
N PRO A 57 1.30 -10.30 1.88
CA PRO A 57 2.26 -11.19 1.24
C PRO A 57 2.13 -11.13 -0.27
N SER A 58 3.24 -10.98 -0.99
CA SER A 58 3.22 -10.75 -2.45
C SER A 58 2.42 -11.80 -3.23
N TRP A 59 2.43 -13.06 -2.78
CA TRP A 59 1.68 -14.17 -3.40
C TRP A 59 0.15 -14.08 -3.23
N ARG A 60 -0.34 -13.27 -2.27
CA ARG A 60 -1.77 -13.07 -1.98
C ARG A 60 -2.36 -11.84 -2.68
N LEU A 61 -1.53 -11.00 -3.29
CA LEU A 61 -2.00 -9.75 -3.95
C LEU A 61 -3.09 -9.99 -4.99
N ARG A 62 -3.07 -11.14 -5.66
CA ARG A 62 -4.08 -11.55 -6.65
C ARG A 62 -5.50 -11.71 -6.08
N ASP A 63 -5.62 -11.88 -4.77
CA ASP A 63 -6.89 -12.07 -4.07
C ASP A 63 -7.37 -10.77 -3.39
N GLU A 64 -6.60 -9.69 -3.47
CA GLU A 64 -6.97 -8.39 -2.93
C GLU A 64 -7.88 -7.63 -3.91
N ASP A 65 -8.91 -6.99 -3.37
CA ASP A 65 -9.72 -6.02 -4.12
C ASP A 65 -8.92 -4.72 -4.25
N ILE A 66 -8.33 -4.50 -5.43
CA ILE A 66 -7.47 -3.36 -5.73
C ILE A 66 -8.14 -2.48 -6.78
N ASP A 67 -8.44 -1.24 -6.43
CA ASP A 67 -9.02 -0.25 -7.33
C ASP A 67 -7.95 0.41 -8.23
N LEU A 68 -6.72 0.53 -7.73
CA LEU A 68 -5.65 1.30 -8.37
C LEU A 68 -4.26 0.76 -7.99
N VAL A 69 -3.34 0.80 -8.95
CA VAL A 69 -1.92 0.46 -8.76
C VAL A 69 -1.06 1.69 -9.06
N VAL A 70 -0.11 1.98 -8.18
CA VAL A 70 0.94 2.99 -8.38
C VAL A 70 2.26 2.27 -8.66
N LEU A 71 2.85 2.54 -9.83
CA LEU A 71 4.11 1.95 -10.33
C LEU A 71 5.25 2.97 -10.29
#